data_AF-A0A2K0T2N1-F1
#
_entry.id   AF-A0A2K0T2N1-F1
#
_cell.length_a   1.000
_cell.length_b   1.000
_cell.length_c   1.000
_cell.angle_alpha   90.00
_cell.angle_beta   90.00
_cell.angle_gamma   90.00
#
_symmetry.space_group_name_H-M   'P 1'
#
loop_
_entity.id
_entity.type
_entity.pdbx_description
1 polymer ?
#
loop_
_entity_poly.entity_id
_entity_poly.type
_entity_poly.pdbx_seq_one_letter_code
_entity_poly.pdbx_strand_id
1 'polypeptide(L)'
;MPHTLSLPRIASWGSFANKNNREPNMGIIIQGVIFDYLWIQFYNNNNYTVPCSLGINGGAPFNYNNWTSFVETTPSKNAKLFVGVPASPLGANGAPSGSIYYATPQQLATIVAEVKGNSNFGGIMMWSAGFSDANVNNGCTYAQEAKNILLTGSPCSSGPVTASLPPVPTSTSASSPPGSSSTPPSGSGSVPQWGQVS
;
A
#
# COMPACT_ATOMS: atom_id res chain seq x y z
N MET A 1 -17.85 23.69 22.34
CA MET A 1 -16.99 23.81 21.13
C MET A 1 -17.33 22.65 20.21
N PRO A 2 -17.72 22.87 18.95
CA PRO A 2 -18.03 21.75 18.07
C PRO A 2 -16.70 21.16 17.57
N HIS A 3 -16.44 19.89 17.92
CA HIS A 3 -15.37 19.11 17.31
C HIS A 3 -15.83 18.69 15.92
N THR A 4 -15.41 19.43 14.90
CA THR A 4 -15.55 19.00 13.50
C THR A 4 -14.69 17.74 13.33
N LEU A 5 -15.32 16.58 13.09
CA LEU A 5 -14.62 15.40 12.62
C LEU A 5 -14.04 15.71 11.23
N SER A 6 -12.78 16.13 11.17
CA SER A 6 -12.04 16.19 9.92
C SER A 6 -11.69 14.77 9.51
N LEU A 7 -12.11 14.35 8.32
CA LEU A 7 -11.67 13.10 7.72
C LEU A 7 -10.15 13.15 7.51
N PRO A 8 -9.43 12.02 7.72
CA PRO A 8 -8.00 11.98 7.50
C PRO A 8 -7.67 12.17 6.02
N ARG A 9 -6.72 13.06 5.73
CA ARG A 9 -6.22 13.29 4.38
C ARG A 9 -5.04 12.36 4.12
N ILE A 10 -5.18 11.48 3.12
CA ILE A 10 -4.25 10.39 2.80
C ILE A 10 -3.67 10.61 1.39
N ALA A 11 -2.38 10.34 1.20
CA ALA A 11 -1.76 10.29 -0.12
C ALA A 11 -0.76 9.12 -0.24
N SER A 12 -0.63 8.52 -1.43
CA SER A 12 0.30 7.41 -1.76
C SER A 12 1.36 7.85 -2.78
N TRP A 13 2.63 7.43 -2.62
CA TRP A 13 3.79 8.08 -3.28
C TRP A 13 4.84 7.07 -3.74
N GLY A 14 5.62 7.33 -4.80
CA GLY A 14 6.74 6.46 -5.21
C GLY A 14 8.12 7.01 -4.83
N SER A 15 8.46 8.22 -5.26
CA SER A 15 9.84 8.70 -5.14
C SER A 15 9.97 10.22 -5.07
N PHE A 16 10.10 10.84 -3.89
CA PHE A 16 10.60 12.23 -3.77
C PHE A 16 11.38 12.44 -2.49
N ALA A 17 12.69 12.73 -2.61
CA ALA A 17 13.40 13.36 -1.51
C ALA A 17 14.64 14.15 -1.93
N ASN A 18 14.48 15.12 -2.83
CA ASN A 18 15.47 16.20 -2.96
C ASN A 18 14.77 17.50 -3.38
N LYS A 19 15.24 18.65 -2.84
CA LYS A 19 14.72 20.00 -3.11
C LYS A 19 14.67 20.36 -4.61
N ASN A 20 15.47 19.68 -5.44
CA ASN A 20 15.78 20.06 -6.82
C ASN A 20 15.16 19.18 -7.92
N ASN A 21 14.43 18.11 -7.60
CA ASN A 21 13.77 17.32 -8.65
C ASN A 21 12.46 16.68 -8.15
N ARG A 22 11.41 17.48 -8.20
CA ARG A 22 10.06 17.13 -7.73
C ARG A 22 9.27 16.59 -8.92
N GLU A 23 8.41 15.61 -8.73
CA GLU A 23 7.26 15.50 -9.63
C GLU A 23 6.49 16.80 -9.45
N PRO A 24 6.40 17.61 -10.50
CA PRO A 24 6.03 19.01 -10.38
C PRO A 24 4.63 19.19 -9.78
N ASN A 25 3.76 18.20 -9.88
CA ASN A 25 2.37 18.34 -9.49
C ASN A 25 2.13 18.04 -7.99
N MET A 26 2.80 17.03 -7.43
CA MET A 26 2.43 16.51 -6.11
C MET A 26 3.30 17.06 -4.97
N GLY A 27 4.56 17.40 -5.23
CA GLY A 27 5.39 18.13 -4.27
C GLY A 27 4.83 19.51 -3.94
N ILE A 28 4.13 20.13 -4.90
CA ILE A 28 3.38 21.38 -4.70
C ILE A 28 2.16 21.15 -3.81
N ILE A 29 1.45 20.03 -3.98
CA ILE A 29 0.25 19.71 -3.19
C ILE A 29 0.61 19.50 -1.71
N ILE A 30 1.63 18.72 -1.35
CA ILE A 30 2.03 18.56 0.07
C ILE A 30 2.42 19.91 0.70
N GLN A 31 2.99 20.83 -0.08
CA GLN A 31 3.35 22.16 0.41
C GLN A 31 2.12 23.07 0.60
N GLY A 32 1.04 22.83 -0.15
CA GLY A 32 -0.18 23.62 -0.12
C GLY A 32 -1.30 23.08 0.78
N VAL A 33 -1.29 21.78 1.14
CA VAL A 33 -2.33 21.16 1.98
C VAL A 33 -1.74 20.33 3.11
N ILE A 34 -2.51 20.16 4.19
CA ILE A 34 -2.14 19.31 5.32
C ILE A 34 -2.60 17.88 5.01
N PHE A 35 -1.71 16.91 5.13
CA PHE A 35 -2.01 15.48 5.14
C PHE A 35 -1.84 14.92 6.56
N ASP A 36 -2.67 13.95 6.91
CA ASP A 36 -2.59 13.24 8.19
C ASP A 36 -1.77 11.95 8.05
N TYR A 37 -1.84 11.31 6.88
CA TYR A 37 -1.14 10.06 6.57
C TYR A 37 -0.49 10.11 5.19
N LEU A 38 0.75 9.63 5.10
CA LEU A 38 1.52 9.54 3.87
C LEU A 38 2.00 8.10 3.68
N TRP A 39 1.56 7.45 2.61
CA TRP A 39 1.92 6.07 2.27
C TRP A 39 2.99 6.05 1.19
N ILE A 40 4.24 5.92 1.60
CA ILE A 40 5.38 6.02 0.68
C ILE A 40 5.73 4.64 0.15
N GLN A 41 5.53 4.41 -1.13
CA GLN A 41 5.88 3.20 -1.87
C GLN A 41 7.41 3.14 -2.07
N PHE A 42 8.08 2.36 -1.23
CA PHE A 42 9.50 2.07 -1.37
C PHE A 42 9.75 0.91 -2.35
N TYR A 43 9.09 0.93 -3.51
CA TYR A 43 9.24 -0.08 -4.57
C TYR A 43 8.97 0.51 -5.97
N ASN A 44 9.52 -0.09 -7.02
CA ASN A 44 9.49 0.40 -8.41
C ASN A 44 10.25 1.73 -8.66
N ASN A 45 11.12 2.15 -7.74
CA ASN A 45 11.77 3.48 -7.79
C ASN A 45 13.30 3.43 -7.97
N ASN A 46 13.84 2.36 -8.54
CA ASN A 46 15.30 2.21 -8.74
C ASN A 46 15.89 3.12 -9.81
N ASN A 47 15.09 3.50 -10.82
CA ASN A 47 15.59 4.16 -12.04
C ASN A 47 15.26 5.66 -12.10
N TYR A 48 14.90 6.27 -10.96
CA TYR A 48 14.64 7.72 -10.89
C TYR A 48 15.94 8.51 -10.70
N THR A 49 15.90 9.80 -11.02
CA THR A 49 17.02 10.73 -10.80
C THR A 49 17.48 10.74 -9.34
N VAL A 50 16.54 10.57 -8.40
CA VAL A 50 16.84 10.35 -6.99
C VAL A 50 16.21 8.99 -6.64
N PRO A 51 16.96 7.89 -6.78
CA PRO A 51 16.40 6.56 -6.62
C PRO A 51 16.11 6.29 -5.14
N CYS A 52 15.02 5.59 -4.87
CA CYS A 52 14.67 5.16 -3.52
C CYS A 52 13.94 3.84 -3.52
N SER A 53 14.16 3.00 -2.50
CA SER A 53 13.50 1.71 -2.34
C SER A 53 13.70 1.27 -0.88
N LEU A 54 13.59 -0.02 -0.56
CA LEU A 54 13.84 -0.56 0.76
C LEU A 54 15.33 -0.81 1.07
N GLY A 55 16.26 -0.52 0.15
CA GLY A 55 17.69 -0.76 0.37
C GLY A 55 18.08 -2.24 0.47
N ILE A 56 17.22 -3.14 0.01
CA ILE A 56 17.40 -4.60 0.04
C ILE A 56 17.66 -5.15 -1.36
N ASN A 57 18.21 -6.37 -1.45
CA ASN A 57 18.33 -7.15 -2.69
C ASN A 57 19.03 -6.41 -3.86
N GLY A 58 19.92 -5.45 -3.57
CA GLY A 58 20.57 -4.61 -4.58
C GLY A 58 19.68 -3.49 -5.14
N GLY A 59 18.52 -3.24 -4.54
CA GLY A 59 17.64 -2.11 -4.85
C GLY A 59 18.17 -0.76 -4.37
N ALA A 60 17.48 0.30 -4.76
CA ALA A 60 17.84 1.66 -4.40
C ALA A 60 17.82 1.91 -2.88
N PRO A 61 18.53 2.95 -2.39
CA PRO A 61 18.64 3.22 -0.97
C PRO A 61 17.29 3.48 -0.28
N PHE A 62 17.21 3.09 1.00
CA PHE A 62 16.10 3.44 1.86
C PHE A 62 16.26 4.86 2.41
N ASN A 63 15.49 5.79 1.85
CA ASN A 63 15.60 7.22 2.13
C ASN A 63 14.46 7.75 3.02
N TYR A 64 14.07 6.99 4.05
CA TYR A 64 12.98 7.38 4.95
C TYR A 64 13.23 8.72 5.67
N ASN A 65 14.45 8.96 6.16
CA ASN A 65 14.81 10.21 6.84
C ASN A 65 14.69 11.45 5.93
N ASN A 66 14.89 11.21 4.64
CA ASN A 66 14.76 12.19 3.58
C ASN A 66 13.29 12.64 3.43
N TRP A 67 12.33 11.73 3.65
CA TRP A 67 10.90 12.05 3.75
C TRP A 67 10.52 12.74 5.05
N THR A 68 11.08 12.33 6.19
CA THR A 68 10.78 12.98 7.48
C THR A 68 11.23 14.43 7.47
N SER A 69 12.46 14.71 7.01
CA SER A 69 12.98 16.07 6.86
C SER A 69 12.19 16.90 5.85
N PHE A 70 11.65 16.28 4.80
CA PHE A 70 10.79 17.00 3.85
C PHE A 70 9.47 17.41 4.52
N VAL A 71 8.80 16.47 5.17
CA VAL A 71 7.48 16.68 5.79
C VAL A 71 7.52 17.76 6.88
N GLU A 72 8.62 17.85 7.64
CA GLU A 72 8.88 18.91 8.62
C GLU A 72 8.83 20.33 8.02
N THR A 73 9.13 20.48 6.72
CA THR A 73 9.09 21.78 6.02
C THR A 73 7.72 22.14 5.45
N THR A 74 6.70 21.33 5.69
CA THR A 74 5.36 21.46 5.09
C THR A 74 4.28 21.62 6.17
N PRO A 75 3.06 22.05 5.80
CA PRO A 75 1.90 22.00 6.71
C PRO A 75 1.63 20.60 7.29
N SER A 76 2.13 19.56 6.62
CA SER A 76 1.99 18.15 7.01
C SER A 76 3.02 17.69 8.04
N LYS A 77 3.75 18.56 8.74
CA LYS A 77 4.81 18.19 9.71
C LYS A 77 4.45 17.11 10.75
N ASN A 78 3.15 16.98 11.08
CA ASN A 78 2.63 15.99 12.04
C ASN A 78 2.12 14.70 11.37
N ALA A 79 2.21 14.59 10.04
CA ALA A 79 1.74 13.43 9.31
C ALA A 79 2.46 12.16 9.75
N LYS A 80 1.73 11.04 9.75
CA LYS A 80 2.33 9.72 9.91
C LYS A 80 2.72 9.12 8.56
N LEU A 81 3.96 8.70 8.46
CA LEU A 81 4.61 8.10 7.31
C LEU A 81 4.55 6.59 7.42
N PHE A 82 3.99 5.95 6.39
CA PHE A 82 3.92 4.50 6.28
C PHE A 82 4.94 4.01 5.26
N VAL A 83 5.67 2.96 5.62
CA VAL A 83 6.59 2.27 4.71
C VAL A 83 5.75 1.36 3.81
N GLY A 84 5.62 1.75 2.54
CA GLY A 84 4.89 1.02 1.51
C GLY A 84 5.74 -0.09 0.91
N VAL A 85 5.25 -1.32 1.00
CA VAL A 85 5.96 -2.53 0.53
C VAL A 85 5.08 -3.39 -0.39
N PRO A 86 5.67 -4.13 -1.34
CA PRO A 86 4.98 -5.22 -2.04
C PRO A 86 4.62 -6.33 -1.06
N ALA A 87 3.41 -6.88 -1.17
CA ALA A 87 2.95 -7.95 -0.28
C ALA A 87 3.39 -9.36 -0.70
N SER A 88 4.05 -9.49 -1.86
CA SER A 88 4.60 -10.75 -2.38
C SER A 88 5.76 -10.47 -3.35
N PRO A 89 6.55 -11.48 -3.75
CA PRO A 89 7.59 -11.33 -4.77
C PRO A 89 7.09 -10.78 -6.13
N LEU A 90 5.83 -11.02 -6.49
CA LEU A 90 5.21 -10.47 -7.71
C LEU A 90 4.42 -9.18 -7.43
N GLY A 91 4.28 -8.77 -6.17
CA GLY A 91 3.37 -7.70 -5.76
C GLY A 91 3.75 -6.34 -6.32
N ALA A 92 5.03 -6.08 -6.59
CA ALA A 92 5.49 -4.76 -7.03
C ALA A 92 4.96 -4.38 -8.43
N ASN A 93 4.96 -5.34 -9.37
CA ASN A 93 4.66 -5.06 -10.78
C ASN A 93 4.02 -6.23 -11.55
N GLY A 94 3.70 -7.34 -10.90
CA GLY A 94 3.13 -8.54 -11.52
C GLY A 94 4.12 -9.43 -12.27
N ALA A 95 5.43 -9.14 -12.24
CA ALA A 95 6.46 -9.89 -12.95
C ALA A 95 7.59 -10.36 -12.00
N PRO A 96 8.38 -11.39 -12.37
CA PRO A 96 9.50 -11.87 -11.56
C PRO A 96 10.54 -10.78 -11.22
N SER A 97 10.67 -9.76 -12.08
CA SER A 97 11.54 -8.61 -11.84
C SER A 97 11.12 -7.76 -10.62
N GLY A 98 9.85 -7.85 -10.19
CA GLY A 98 9.35 -7.19 -8.99
C GLY A 98 9.91 -7.75 -7.69
N SER A 99 10.48 -8.96 -7.71
CA SER A 99 10.98 -9.66 -6.51
C SER A 99 12.10 -8.91 -5.80
N ILE A 100 12.86 -8.08 -6.52
CA ILE A 100 13.90 -7.21 -5.95
C ILE A 100 13.34 -6.27 -4.87
N TYR A 101 12.06 -5.87 -4.98
CA TYR A 101 11.40 -4.95 -4.07
C TYR A 101 10.70 -5.64 -2.89
N TYR A 102 10.58 -6.96 -2.91
CA TYR A 102 9.92 -7.71 -1.85
C TYR A 102 10.89 -7.93 -0.68
N ALA A 103 10.47 -7.52 0.51
CA ALA A 103 11.16 -7.84 1.76
C ALA A 103 10.68 -9.18 2.30
N THR A 104 11.58 -10.09 2.64
CA THR A 104 11.20 -11.23 3.48
C THR A 104 10.72 -10.74 4.86
N PRO A 105 9.96 -11.53 5.65
CA PRO A 105 9.53 -11.11 6.98
C PRO A 105 10.70 -10.63 7.86
N GLN A 106 11.87 -11.28 7.77
CA GLN A 106 13.08 -10.89 8.50
C GLN A 106 13.64 -9.55 8.01
N GLN A 107 13.71 -9.33 6.69
CA GLN A 107 14.14 -8.04 6.13
C GLN A 107 13.17 -6.92 6.55
N LEU A 108 11.86 -7.18 6.51
CA LEU A 108 10.84 -6.22 6.94
C LEU A 108 10.99 -5.88 8.43
N ALA A 109 11.30 -6.85 9.28
CA ALA A 109 11.58 -6.62 10.69
C ALA A 109 12.76 -5.68 10.91
N THR A 110 13.85 -5.87 10.16
CA THR A 110 15.02 -4.97 10.20
C THR A 110 14.66 -3.56 9.75
N ILE A 111 13.98 -3.41 8.62
CA ILE A 111 13.54 -2.11 8.09
C ILE A 111 12.65 -1.38 9.09
N VAL A 112 11.70 -2.07 9.72
CA VAL A 112 10.82 -1.49 10.74
C VAL A 112 11.62 -1.06 11.97
N ALA A 113 12.60 -1.86 12.40
CA ALA A 113 13.44 -1.52 13.54
C ALA A 113 14.23 -0.22 13.32
N GLU A 114 14.65 0.07 12.08
CA GLU A 114 15.35 1.31 11.72
C GLU A 114 14.47 2.56 11.88
N VAL A 115 13.17 2.46 11.59
CA VAL A 115 12.27 3.63 11.54
C VAL A 115 11.30 3.74 12.71
N LYS A 116 11.07 2.67 13.48
CA LYS A 116 10.03 2.65 14.53
C LYS A 116 10.22 3.69 15.64
N GLY A 117 11.46 4.16 15.83
CA GLY A 117 11.79 5.20 16.81
C GLY A 117 11.48 6.63 16.32
N ASN A 118 11.19 6.81 15.03
CA ASN A 118 10.88 8.11 14.46
C ASN A 118 9.44 8.53 14.80
N SER A 119 9.23 9.77 15.26
CA SER A 119 7.93 10.29 15.69
C SER A 119 6.90 10.35 14.56
N ASN A 120 7.34 10.48 13.30
CA ASN A 120 6.48 10.41 12.13
C ASN A 120 6.19 8.98 11.68
N PHE A 121 6.80 7.94 12.24
CA PHE A 121 6.47 6.56 11.84
C PHE A 121 5.01 6.21 12.14
N GLY A 122 4.30 5.75 11.11
CA GLY A 122 2.88 5.38 11.16
C GLY A 122 2.61 3.90 11.04
N GLY A 123 3.55 3.14 10.46
CA GLY A 123 3.40 1.71 10.24
C GLY A 123 3.81 1.29 8.83
N ILE A 124 3.19 0.21 8.35
CA ILE A 124 3.46 -0.40 7.04
C ILE A 124 2.21 -0.26 6.18
N MET A 125 2.38 0.09 4.91
CA MET A 125 1.35 0.00 3.89
C MET A 125 1.73 -1.13 2.94
N MET A 126 0.76 -1.93 2.50
CA MET A 126 1.02 -3.10 1.66
C MET A 126 0.25 -3.05 0.34
N TRP A 127 0.94 -3.38 -0.74
CA TRP A 127 0.33 -3.57 -2.06
C TRP A 127 0.45 -5.04 -2.50
N SER A 128 -0.64 -5.81 -2.58
CA SER A 128 -2.03 -5.52 -2.18
C SER A 128 -2.58 -6.66 -1.33
N ALA A 129 -3.80 -6.50 -0.79
CA ALA A 129 -4.41 -7.48 0.10
C ALA A 129 -4.42 -8.91 -0.48
N GLY A 130 -4.80 -9.07 -1.75
CA GLY A 130 -4.81 -10.40 -2.39
C GLY A 130 -3.43 -11.04 -2.50
N PHE A 131 -2.38 -10.23 -2.73
CA PHE A 131 -1.00 -10.73 -2.71
C PHE A 131 -0.55 -11.13 -1.29
N SER A 132 -1.00 -10.40 -0.26
CA SER A 132 -0.73 -10.74 1.14
C SER A 132 -1.39 -12.06 1.54
N ASP A 133 -2.66 -12.24 1.21
CA ASP A 133 -3.44 -13.41 1.59
C ASP A 133 -2.90 -14.69 0.95
N ALA A 134 -2.36 -14.60 -0.27
CA ALA A 134 -1.72 -15.70 -0.97
C ALA A 134 -0.27 -15.98 -0.51
N ASN A 135 0.37 -15.03 0.19
CA ASN A 135 1.75 -15.14 0.62
C ASN A 135 1.84 -15.59 2.09
N VAL A 136 1.87 -16.91 2.30
CA VAL A 136 1.95 -17.53 3.62
C VAL A 136 3.39 -17.89 3.98
N ASN A 137 3.86 -17.37 5.11
CA ASN A 137 5.18 -17.57 5.69
C ASN A 137 4.99 -18.18 7.08
N ASN A 138 5.51 -19.39 7.32
CA ASN A 138 5.40 -20.06 8.63
C ASN A 138 3.98 -20.12 9.23
N GLY A 139 2.94 -20.22 8.39
CA GLY A 139 1.54 -20.24 8.81
C GLY A 139 0.89 -18.87 9.01
N CYS A 140 1.62 -17.78 8.79
CA CYS A 140 1.11 -16.41 8.78
C CYS A 140 1.03 -15.85 7.35
N THR A 141 -0.06 -15.15 7.01
CA THR A 141 -0.08 -14.29 5.82
C THR A 141 0.91 -13.14 5.97
N TYR A 142 1.32 -12.52 4.87
CA TYR A 142 2.30 -11.42 4.93
C TYR A 142 1.79 -10.21 5.75
N ALA A 143 0.49 -9.92 5.74
CA ALA A 143 -0.11 -8.93 6.64
C ALA A 143 -0.05 -9.35 8.12
N GLN A 144 -0.20 -10.64 8.43
CA GLN A 144 -0.03 -11.15 9.80
C GLN A 144 1.43 -11.03 10.26
N GLU A 145 2.38 -11.32 9.38
CA GLU A 145 3.81 -11.08 9.62
C GLU A 145 4.08 -9.62 9.97
N ALA A 146 3.63 -8.69 9.13
CA ALA A 146 3.79 -7.26 9.37
C ALA A 146 3.14 -6.78 10.66
N LYS A 147 1.93 -7.28 10.98
CA LYS A 147 1.28 -7.01 12.27
C LYS A 147 2.13 -7.50 13.44
N ASN A 148 2.67 -8.71 13.38
CA ASN A 148 3.49 -9.26 14.45
C ASN A 148 4.81 -8.48 14.60
N ILE A 149 5.43 -8.08 13.49
CA ILE A 149 6.63 -7.25 13.47
C ILE A 149 6.37 -5.89 14.12
N LEU A 150 5.26 -5.23 13.77
CA LEU A 150 4.90 -3.93 14.36
C LEU A 150 4.66 -4.02 15.88
N LEU A 151 4.13 -5.15 16.37
CA LEU A 151 3.82 -5.34 17.79
C LEU A 151 5.00 -5.85 18.62
N THR A 152 5.81 -6.74 18.05
CA THR A 152 6.83 -7.52 18.79
C THR A 152 8.26 -7.24 18.32
N GLY A 153 8.42 -6.62 17.15
CA GLY A 153 9.71 -6.48 16.48
C GLY A 153 10.21 -7.75 15.80
N SER A 154 9.41 -8.81 15.72
CA SER A 154 9.80 -10.09 15.12
C SER A 154 8.73 -10.65 14.19
N PRO A 155 9.12 -11.44 13.16
CA PRO A 155 8.20 -12.24 12.36
C PRO A 155 7.39 -13.22 13.22
N CYS A 156 6.29 -13.75 12.67
CA CYS A 156 5.53 -14.81 13.28
C CYS A 156 6.43 -16.02 13.61
N SER A 157 6.25 -16.58 14.80
CA SER A 157 6.81 -17.88 15.16
C SER A 157 5.75 -18.95 14.89
N SER A 158 6.13 -20.03 14.21
CA SER A 158 5.24 -21.15 13.93
C SER A 158 4.84 -21.86 15.23
N GLY A 159 3.70 -21.48 15.79
CA GLY A 159 2.92 -22.29 16.73
C GLY A 159 1.62 -22.74 16.06
N PRO A 160 0.96 -23.82 16.53
CA PRO A 160 -0.37 -24.16 16.05
C PRO A 160 -1.32 -23.01 16.34
N VAL A 161 -1.52 -22.15 15.35
CA VAL A 161 -2.59 -21.17 15.36
C VAL A 161 -3.87 -21.96 15.11
N THR A 162 -4.56 -22.33 16.19
CA THR A 162 -5.99 -22.63 16.11
C THR A 162 -6.66 -21.32 15.68
N ALA A 163 -6.68 -21.08 14.38
CA ALA A 163 -7.40 -19.99 13.76
C ALA A 163 -8.89 -20.27 13.99
N SER A 164 -9.43 -19.81 15.11
CA SER A 164 -10.87 -19.67 15.27
C SER A 164 -11.31 -18.54 14.33
N LEU A 165 -11.56 -18.88 13.07
CA LEU A 165 -12.26 -18.01 12.14
C LEU A 165 -13.64 -17.68 12.74
N PRO A 166 -14.05 -16.40 12.85
CA PRO A 166 -15.44 -16.08 13.11
C PRO A 166 -16.31 -16.63 11.97
N PRO A 167 -17.50 -17.17 12.25
CA PRO A 167 -18.35 -17.76 11.23
C PRO A 167 -18.75 -16.71 10.18
N VAL A 168 -18.45 -17.01 8.92
CA VAL A 168 -18.92 -16.23 7.75
C VAL A 168 -20.43 -16.44 7.63
N PRO A 169 -21.27 -15.37 7.61
CA PRO A 169 -22.69 -15.53 7.32
C PRO A 169 -22.86 -15.94 5.86
N THR A 170 -23.43 -17.12 5.64
CA THR A 170 -23.78 -17.64 4.33
C THR A 170 -25.03 -16.93 3.81
N SER A 171 -24.88 -16.00 2.87
CA SER A 171 -26.00 -15.47 2.09
C SER A 171 -26.34 -16.44 0.97
N THR A 172 -27.35 -17.29 1.20
CA THR A 172 -28.00 -18.14 0.21
C THR A 172 -28.69 -17.28 -0.85
N SER A 173 -28.14 -17.25 -2.06
CA SER A 173 -28.86 -16.76 -3.24
C SER A 173 -29.52 -17.95 -3.93
N ALA A 174 -30.85 -18.03 -3.84
CA ALA A 174 -31.66 -19.02 -4.53
C ALA A 174 -31.64 -18.72 -6.05
N SER A 175 -31.13 -19.66 -6.84
CA SER A 175 -31.19 -19.62 -8.31
C SER A 175 -32.58 -20.04 -8.78
N SER A 176 -33.32 -19.11 -9.38
CA SER A 176 -34.52 -19.42 -10.17
C SER A 176 -34.12 -19.73 -11.62
N PRO A 177 -34.80 -20.65 -12.34
CA PRO A 177 -34.43 -21.03 -13.70
C PRO A 177 -34.72 -19.90 -14.72
N PRO A 178 -34.01 -19.85 -15.86
CA PRO A 178 -34.25 -18.85 -16.89
C PRO A 178 -35.52 -19.18 -17.68
N GLY A 179 -36.50 -18.28 -17.62
CA GLY A 179 -37.66 -18.24 -18.50
C GLY A 179 -37.28 -17.72 -19.90
N SER A 180 -37.85 -18.37 -20.91
CA SER A 180 -37.57 -18.18 -22.33
C SER A 180 -37.83 -16.76 -22.85
N SER A 181 -37.00 -16.36 -23.80
CA SER A 181 -36.99 -15.09 -24.51
C SER A 181 -38.18 -14.93 -25.47
N SER A 182 -38.86 -13.79 -25.37
CA SER A 182 -39.65 -13.20 -26.47
C SER A 182 -39.23 -11.73 -26.64
N THR A 183 -38.86 -11.40 -27.86
CA THR A 183 -38.35 -10.14 -28.40
C THR A 183 -39.25 -8.91 -28.16
N PRO A 184 -38.67 -7.70 -28.04
CA PRO A 184 -39.32 -6.46 -28.45
C PRO A 184 -38.61 -5.82 -29.67
N PRO A 185 -39.36 -5.06 -30.50
CA PRO A 185 -38.84 -4.52 -31.75
C PRO A 185 -38.09 -3.18 -31.57
N SER A 186 -37.30 -2.90 -32.60
CA SER A 186 -36.44 -1.75 -32.79
C SER A 186 -37.20 -0.41 -32.70
N GLY A 187 -36.68 0.51 -31.89
CA GLY A 187 -37.12 1.90 -31.79
C GLY A 187 -35.90 2.80 -31.67
N SER A 188 -35.75 3.71 -32.64
CA SER A 188 -34.62 4.61 -32.87
C SER A 188 -34.30 5.50 -31.66
N GLY A 189 -33.04 5.52 -31.25
CA GLY A 189 -32.50 6.49 -30.29
C GLY A 189 -30.98 6.50 -30.34
N SER A 190 -30.42 7.58 -30.89
CA SER A 190 -28.99 7.87 -30.95
C SER A 190 -28.36 7.92 -29.56
N VAL A 191 -27.32 7.12 -29.31
CA VAL A 191 -26.49 7.19 -28.10
C VAL A 191 -25.04 7.51 -28.48
N PRO A 192 -24.39 8.54 -27.89
CA PRO A 192 -23.04 8.96 -28.27
C PRO A 192 -21.96 7.93 -27.91
N GLN A 193 -21.05 7.73 -28.88
CA GLN A 193 -19.88 6.87 -28.88
C GLN A 193 -18.76 7.40 -27.96
N TRP A 194 -18.49 6.74 -26.83
CA TRP A 194 -17.16 6.68 -26.19
C TRP A 194 -17.07 5.49 -25.21
N GLY A 195 -16.12 4.56 -25.41
CA GLY A 195 -15.65 3.74 -24.28
C GLY A 195 -15.22 2.27 -24.47
N GLN A 196 -14.89 1.77 -25.67
CA GLN A 196 -14.25 0.45 -25.77
C GLN A 196 -12.73 0.57 -25.95
N VAL A 197 -12.03 0.18 -24.89
CA VAL A 197 -10.59 -0.12 -24.86
C VAL A 197 -10.36 -1.52 -25.43
N SER A 198 -9.33 -1.66 -26.25
CA SER A 198 -8.60 -2.92 -26.48
C SER A 198 -7.27 -2.84 -25.76
#